data_AF-A0A1C5ACU2-F1
#
_entry.id   AF-A0A1C5ACU2-F1
#
_cell.length_a   1.000
_cell.length_b   1.000
_cell.length_c   1.000
_cell.angle_alpha   90.00
_cell.angle_beta   90.00
_cell.angle_gamma   90.00
#
_symmetry.space_group_name_H-M   'P 1'
#
loop_
_entity.id
_entity.type
_entity.pdbx_description
1 polymer ?
#
loop_
_entity_poly.entity_id
_entity_poly.type
_entity_poly.pdbx_seq_one_letter_code
_entity_poly.pdbx_strand_id
1 'polypeptide(L)'
;MSDVLNPVDIEAAIRSCSDRIANGVRVCSERYDGYLKADAAYDKAFARAYMDHAGPAHEKKYAAELATVEQRAVRDAADVAYRYADRQAKALELELRAWQSVNASVRSMYSVAGH
;
A
#
# COMPACT_ATOMS: atom_id res chain seq x y z
N MET A 1 23.49 -0.59 27.63
CA MET A 1 24.55 0.01 26.79
C MET A 1 23.83 0.87 25.78
N SER A 2 23.97 2.19 25.85
CA SER A 2 23.44 3.09 24.83
C SER A 2 24.27 2.86 23.57
N ASP A 3 23.73 2.11 22.61
CA ASP A 3 24.36 1.99 21.31
C ASP A 3 24.44 3.38 20.71
N VAL A 4 25.64 3.96 20.73
CA VAL A 4 25.94 5.21 20.05
C VAL A 4 25.75 4.92 18.57
N LEU A 5 24.66 5.42 18.01
CA LEU A 5 24.39 5.30 16.57
C LEU A 5 25.55 5.97 15.82
N ASN A 6 26.28 5.18 15.05
CA ASN A 6 27.35 5.65 14.18
C ASN A 6 26.72 6.38 12.97
N PRO A 7 27.22 7.57 12.57
CA PRO A 7 26.79 8.25 11.34
C PRO A 7 26.71 7.35 10.11
N VAL A 8 27.66 6.42 9.95
CA VAL A 8 27.69 5.48 8.82
C VAL A 8 26.49 4.54 8.84
N ASP A 9 26.08 4.05 10.02
CA ASP A 9 24.93 3.14 10.17
C ASP A 9 23.63 3.89 9.86
N ILE A 10 23.53 5.16 10.26
CA ILE A 10 22.39 6.01 9.94
C ILE A 10 22.30 6.27 8.44
N GLU A 11 23.40 6.58 7.78
CA GLU A 11 23.43 6.77 6.32
C GLU A 11 23.07 5.49 5.56
N ALA A 12 23.51 4.32 6.04
CA ALA A 12 23.12 3.03 5.49
C ALA A 12 21.62 2.77 5.66
N ALA A 13 21.05 3.10 6.82
CA ALA A 13 19.61 2.97 7.08
C ALA A 13 18.78 3.92 6.20
N ILE A 14 19.21 5.17 6.02
CA ILE A 14 18.59 6.14 5.11
C ILE A 14 18.58 5.59 3.68
N ARG A 15 19.73 5.11 3.18
CA ARG A 15 19.83 4.54 1.82
C ARG A 15 18.91 3.33 1.64
N SER A 16 18.94 2.40 2.59
CA SER A 16 18.07 1.22 2.59
C SER A 16 16.58 1.62 2.57
N CYS A 17 16.19 2.62 3.35
CA CYS A 17 14.82 3.12 3.36
C CYS A 17 14.44 3.76 2.01
N SER A 18 15.32 4.56 1.40
CA SER A 18 15.11 5.13 0.06
C SER A 18 14.95 4.04 -1.01
N ASP A 19 15.77 2.99 -0.98
CA ASP A 19 15.67 1.86 -1.91
C ASP A 19 14.35 1.11 -1.73
N ARG A 20 13.90 0.92 -0.49
CA ARG A 20 12.58 0.32 -0.17
C ARG A 20 11.42 1.20 -0.68
N ILE A 21 11.51 2.53 -0.56
CA ILE A 21 10.50 3.46 -1.10
C ILE A 21 10.44 3.33 -2.63
N ALA A 22 11.58 3.36 -3.31
CA ALA A 22 11.65 3.22 -4.77
C ALA A 22 10.99 1.92 -5.25
N ASN A 23 11.28 0.81 -4.57
CA ASN A 23 10.63 -0.48 -4.84
C ASN A 23 9.12 -0.44 -4.51
N GLY A 24 8.75 0.23 -3.41
CA GLY A 24 7.37 0.39 -2.96
C GLY A 24 6.47 1.09 -3.99
N VAL A 25 6.98 2.08 -4.73
CA VAL A 25 6.23 2.76 -5.79
C VAL A 25 5.75 1.78 -6.86
N ARG A 26 6.64 0.89 -7.32
CA ARG A 26 6.29 -0.15 -8.30
C ARG A 26 5.22 -1.09 -7.74
N VAL A 27 5.40 -1.56 -6.51
CA VAL A 27 4.45 -2.46 -5.86
C VAL A 27 3.08 -1.81 -5.72
N CYS A 28 2.99 -0.56 -5.24
CA CYS A 28 1.73 0.16 -5.15
C CYS A 28 1.03 0.29 -6.51
N SER A 29 1.78 0.63 -7.56
CA SER A 29 1.24 0.74 -8.92
C SER A 29 0.68 -0.59 -9.43
N GLU A 30 1.43 -1.69 -9.27
CA GLU A 30 1.00 -3.03 -9.67
C GLU A 30 -0.26 -3.49 -8.91
N ARG A 31 -0.34 -3.21 -7.60
CA ARG A 31 -1.52 -3.56 -6.79
C ARG A 31 -2.73 -2.73 -7.16
N TYR A 32 -2.53 -1.44 -7.45
CA TYR A 32 -3.62 -0.56 -7.87
C TYR A 32 -4.19 -0.99 -9.24
N ASP A 33 -3.33 -1.29 -10.22
CA ASP A 33 -3.76 -1.83 -11.51
C ASP A 33 -4.51 -3.15 -11.34
N GLY A 34 -4.02 -4.05 -10.48
CA GLY A 34 -4.72 -5.29 -10.12
C GLY A 34 -6.11 -5.05 -9.53
N TYR A 35 -6.26 -4.07 -8.64
CA TYR A 35 -7.54 -3.66 -8.08
C TYR A 35 -8.49 -3.13 -9.17
N LEU A 36 -8.05 -2.20 -10.03
CA LEU A 36 -8.89 -1.65 -11.09
C LEU A 36 -9.38 -2.73 -12.07
N LYS A 37 -8.52 -3.70 -12.39
CA LYS A 37 -8.89 -4.85 -13.23
C LYS A 37 -9.94 -5.73 -12.57
N ALA A 38 -9.78 -6.02 -11.28
CA ALA A 38 -10.73 -6.83 -10.52
C ALA A 38 -12.08 -6.11 -10.33
N ASP A 39 -12.05 -4.81 -10.09
CA ASP A 39 -13.23 -3.95 -9.96
C ASP A 39 -14.01 -3.91 -11.28
N ALA A 40 -13.34 -3.63 -12.40
CA ALA A 40 -13.96 -3.65 -13.72
C ALA A 40 -14.50 -5.04 -14.10
N ALA A 41 -13.86 -6.13 -13.66
CA ALA A 41 -14.35 -7.49 -13.88
C ALA A 41 -15.62 -7.77 -13.07
N TYR A 42 -15.65 -7.36 -11.81
CA TYR A 42 -16.83 -7.45 -10.95
C TYR A 42 -18.00 -6.65 -11.54
N ASP A 43 -17.79 -5.40 -11.94
CA ASP A 43 -18.84 -4.55 -12.49
C ASP A 43 -19.48 -5.14 -13.75
N LYS A 44 -18.64 -5.68 -14.66
CA LYS A 44 -19.12 -6.36 -15.87
C LYS A 44 -19.92 -7.62 -15.54
N ALA A 45 -19.41 -8.45 -14.62
CA ALA A 45 -20.09 -9.67 -14.20
C ALA A 45 -21.42 -9.36 -13.51
N PHE A 46 -21.45 -8.32 -12.67
CA PHE A 46 -22.63 -7.90 -11.94
C PHE A 46 -23.70 -7.38 -12.90
N ALA A 47 -23.32 -6.47 -13.80
CA ALA A 47 -24.22 -5.94 -14.81
C ALA A 47 -24.78 -7.06 -15.70
N ARG A 48 -23.96 -8.03 -16.11
CA ARG A 48 -24.40 -9.19 -16.88
C ARG A 48 -25.43 -10.01 -16.09
N ALA A 49 -25.11 -10.41 -14.86
CA ALA A 49 -26.00 -11.21 -14.04
C ALA A 49 -27.33 -10.49 -13.73
N TYR A 50 -27.28 -9.17 -13.52
CA TYR A 50 -28.47 -8.35 -13.29
C TYR A 50 -29.39 -8.30 -14.52
N MET A 51 -28.81 -8.21 -15.72
CA MET A 51 -29.58 -8.16 -16.96
C MET A 51 -30.14 -9.54 -17.35
N ASP A 52 -29.42 -10.62 -17.02
CA ASP A 52 -29.81 -11.99 -17.35
C ASP A 52 -30.95 -12.50 -16.45
N HIS A 53 -31.11 -11.98 -15.23
CA HIS A 53 -32.21 -12.36 -14.34
C HIS A 53 -33.53 -11.70 -14.77
N ALA A 54 -34.62 -12.47 -14.80
CA ALA A 54 -35.97 -11.98 -15.03
C ALA A 54 -36.66 -11.61 -13.70
N GLY A 55 -37.66 -10.73 -13.74
CA GLY A 55 -38.42 -10.35 -12.55
C GLY A 55 -38.15 -8.94 -12.03
N PRO A 56 -38.67 -8.60 -10.83
CA PRO A 56 -38.54 -7.29 -10.23
C PRO A 56 -37.08 -6.87 -10.00
N ALA A 57 -36.83 -5.55 -10.04
CA ALA A 57 -35.48 -4.99 -9.89
C ALA A 57 -34.77 -5.42 -8.60
N HIS A 58 -35.50 -5.58 -7.49
CA HIS A 58 -34.92 -5.99 -6.21
C HIS A 58 -34.45 -7.45 -6.24
N GLU A 59 -35.21 -8.35 -6.86
CA GLU A 59 -34.82 -9.76 -7.05
C GLU A 59 -33.61 -9.88 -7.98
N LYS A 60 -33.59 -9.12 -9.10
CA LYS A 60 -32.44 -9.04 -10.00
C LYS A 60 -31.16 -8.63 -9.29
N LYS A 61 -31.25 -7.66 -8.36
CA LYS A 61 -30.11 -7.22 -7.56
C LYS A 61 -29.55 -8.35 -6.72
N TYR A 62 -30.40 -9.04 -5.94
CA TYR A 62 -29.95 -10.16 -5.11
C TYR A 62 -29.40 -11.32 -5.94
N ALA A 63 -30.03 -11.63 -7.08
CA ALA A 63 -29.54 -12.66 -8.00
C ALA A 63 -28.14 -12.30 -8.54
N ALA A 64 -27.93 -11.06 -8.94
CA ALA A 64 -26.63 -10.58 -9.41
C ALA A 64 -25.57 -10.59 -8.30
N GLU A 65 -25.92 -10.21 -7.08
CA GLU A 65 -25.01 -10.26 -5.92
C GLU A 65 -24.57 -11.70 -5.63
N LEU A 66 -25.50 -12.66 -5.62
CA LEU A 66 -25.20 -14.07 -5.40
C LEU A 66 -24.37 -14.68 -6.54
N ALA A 67 -24.67 -14.32 -7.79
CA ALA A 67 -23.95 -14.81 -8.95
C ALA A 67 -22.52 -14.27 -9.06
N THR A 68 -22.19 -13.17 -8.38
CA THR A 68 -20.89 -12.49 -8.49
C THR A 68 -20.05 -12.49 -7.23
N VAL A 69 -20.36 -13.38 -6.28
CA VAL A 69 -19.64 -13.51 -5.01
C VAL A 69 -18.13 -13.73 -5.22
N GLU A 70 -17.75 -14.55 -6.20
CA GLU A 70 -16.33 -14.83 -6.49
C GLU A 70 -15.60 -13.60 -7.00
N GLN A 71 -16.18 -12.88 -7.98
CA GLN A 71 -15.59 -11.66 -8.52
C GLN A 71 -15.50 -10.56 -7.45
N ARG A 72 -16.51 -10.47 -6.57
CA ARG A 72 -16.48 -9.57 -5.42
C ARG A 72 -15.33 -9.92 -4.48
N ALA A 73 -15.17 -11.20 -4.13
CA ALA A 73 -14.08 -11.65 -3.26
C ALA A 73 -12.70 -11.34 -3.86
N VAL A 74 -12.52 -11.52 -5.18
CA VAL A 74 -11.28 -11.17 -5.88
C VAL A 74 -11.02 -9.67 -5.84
N ARG A 75 -12.04 -8.84 -6.10
CA ARG A 75 -11.92 -7.38 -6.00
C ARG A 75 -11.55 -6.94 -4.59
N ASP A 76 -12.24 -7.47 -3.58
CA ASP A 76 -12.03 -7.08 -2.18
C ASP A 76 -10.63 -7.50 -1.70
N ALA A 77 -10.13 -8.66 -2.13
CA ALA A 77 -8.75 -9.07 -1.87
C ALA A 77 -7.73 -8.13 -2.55
N ALA A 78 -8.01 -7.68 -3.77
CA ALA A 78 -7.16 -6.73 -4.48
C ALA A 78 -7.17 -5.33 -3.82
N ASP A 79 -8.32 -4.85 -3.34
CA ASP A 79 -8.45 -3.60 -2.58
C ASP A 79 -7.61 -3.67 -1.28
N VAL A 80 -7.73 -4.77 -0.53
CA VAL A 80 -6.94 -4.98 0.69
C VAL A 80 -5.44 -4.96 0.38
N ALA A 81 -5.00 -5.65 -0.69
CA ALA A 81 -3.60 -5.67 -1.08
C ALA A 81 -3.07 -4.28 -1.49
N TYR A 82 -3.86 -3.52 -2.25
CA TYR A 82 -3.53 -2.14 -2.63
C TYR A 82 -3.44 -1.23 -1.39
N ARG A 83 -4.45 -1.25 -0.50
CA ARG A 83 -4.45 -0.45 0.73
C ARG A 83 -3.29 -0.79 1.66
N TYR A 84 -2.91 -2.07 1.72
CA TYR A 84 -1.73 -2.47 2.49
C TYR A 84 -0.46 -1.86 1.91
N ALA A 85 -0.27 -1.93 0.58
CA ALA A 85 0.88 -1.34 -0.10
C ALA A 85 0.94 0.19 0.12
N ASP A 86 -0.18 0.90 -0.01
CA ASP A 86 -0.26 2.34 0.24
C ASP A 86 0.12 2.71 1.68
N ARG A 87 -0.38 1.96 2.68
CA ARG A 87 0.02 2.16 4.09
C ARG A 87 1.49 1.86 4.32
N GLN A 88 2.04 0.85 3.65
CA GLN A 88 3.46 0.52 3.75
C GLN A 88 4.32 1.63 3.15
N ALA A 89 3.95 2.20 2.01
CA ALA A 89 4.64 3.34 1.41
C ALA A 89 4.68 4.54 2.38
N LYS A 90 3.54 4.87 3.00
CA LYS A 90 3.47 5.92 4.03
C LYS A 90 4.33 5.63 5.24
N ALA A 91 4.35 4.38 5.71
CA ALA A 91 5.19 3.97 6.83
C ALA A 91 6.69 4.14 6.52
N LEU A 92 7.11 3.80 5.29
CA LEU A 92 8.49 3.99 4.84
C LEU A 92 8.87 5.47 4.75
N GLU A 93 7.98 6.34 4.27
CA GLU A 93 8.22 7.79 4.27
C GLU A 93 8.40 8.35 5.69
N LEU A 94 7.61 7.87 6.64
CA LEU A 94 7.75 8.25 8.05
C LEU A 94 9.06 7.71 8.65
N GLU A 95 9.45 6.48 8.31
CA GLU A 95 10.72 5.87 8.71
C GLU A 95 11.91 6.69 8.19
N LEU A 96 11.89 7.09 6.91
CA LEU A 96 12.92 7.94 6.31
C LEU A 96 13.06 9.29 7.05
N ARG A 97 11.93 9.93 7.36
CA ARG A 97 11.93 11.20 8.12
C ARG A 97 12.50 11.02 9.52
N ALA A 98 12.19 9.90 10.19
CA ALA A 98 12.76 9.59 11.50
C ALA A 98 14.28 9.44 11.42
N TRP A 99 14.80 8.69 10.44
CA TRP A 99 16.24 8.55 10.23
C TRP A 99 16.95 9.87 9.92
N GLN A 100 16.34 10.72 9.10
CA GLN A 100 16.88 12.06 8.80
C GLN A 100 16.93 12.95 10.05
N SER A 101 15.92 12.88 10.92
CA SER A 101 15.90 13.59 12.20
C SER A 101 16.99 13.10 13.14
N VAL A 102 17.16 11.77 13.27
CA VAL A 102 18.25 11.17 14.04
C VAL A 102 19.62 11.60 13.52
N ASN A 103 19.83 11.58 12.20
CA ASN A 103 21.07 12.03 11.58
C ASN A 103 21.41 13.49 11.93
N ALA A 104 20.41 14.38 11.90
CA ALA A 104 20.60 15.78 12.27
C ALA A 104 21.02 15.94 13.74
N SER A 105 20.40 15.18 14.65
CA SER A 105 20.75 15.17 16.07
C SER A 105 22.19 14.67 16.30
N VAL A 106 22.55 13.55 15.68
CA VAL A 106 23.90 12.97 15.79
C VAL A 106 24.97 13.92 15.25
N ARG A 107 24.75 14.54 14.08
CA ARG A 107 25.65 15.56 13.54
C ARG A 107 25.88 16.74 14.49
N SER A 108 24.82 17.20 15.16
CA SER A 108 24.92 18.25 16.17
C SER A 108 25.81 17.85 17.36
N MET A 109 25.65 16.61 17.87
CA MET A 109 26.46 16.09 18.97
C MET A 109 27.96 16.02 18.63
N TYR A 110 28.30 15.53 17.43
CA TYR A 110 29.69 15.47 16.98
C TYR A 110 30.29 16.85 16.71
N SER A 111 29.47 17.83 16.29
CA SER A 111 29.91 19.21 16.12
C SER A 111 30.24 19.91 17.44
N VAL A 112 29.56 19.56 18.54
CA VAL A 112 29.80 20.12 19.88
C VAL A 112 31.01 19.47 20.56
N ALA A 113 31.30 18.19 20.27
CA ALA A 113 32.43 17.47 20.85
C ALA A 113 33.81 17.82 20.24
N GLY A 114 33.84 18.63 19.18
CA GLY A 114 35.07 19.07 18.48
C GLY A 114 35.67 20.40 18.96
N HIS A 115 35.29 20.89 20.14
CA HIS A 115 35.81 22.11 20.76
C HIS A 115 36.50 21.84 22.10
#